data_AF-A0AAV6HWL5-F1
#
_entry.id   AF-A0AAV6HWL5-F1
#
_cell.length_a   1.000
_cell.length_b   1.000
_cell.length_c   1.000
_cell.angle_alpha   90.00
_cell.angle_beta   90.00
_cell.angle_gamma   90.00
#
_symmetry.space_group_name_H-M   'P 1'
#
loop_
_entity.id
_entity.type
_entity.pdbx_description
1 polymer ?
#
loop_
_entity_poly.entity_id
_entity_poly.type
_entity_poly.pdbx_seq_one_letter_code
_entity_poly.pdbx_strand_id
1 'polypeptide(L)' 'MKCNKEDVEDCEKFLRGQKIITRNGRRFRCDPKYVRVSLVGKEEEFKLFLERLLAIQGTSNGIYHMLWVFLQNWDQ' A
#
# COMPACT_ATOMS: atom_id res chain seq x y z
N MET A 1 -0.68 7.21 4.62
CA MET A 1 -0.82 7.19 3.15
C MET A 1 -2.07 7.97 2.76
N LYS A 2 -2.07 8.62 1.59
CA LYS A 2 -3.22 9.36 1.06
C LYS A 2 -3.57 8.82 -0.34
N CYS A 3 -4.85 8.57 -0.60
CA CYS A 3 -5.33 8.31 -1.95
C CYS A 3 -5.56 9.64 -2.68
N ASN A 4 -4.84 9.90 -3.78
CA ASN A 4 -4.95 11.14 -4.57
C ASN A 4 -5.90 11.02 -5.77
N LYS A 5 -6.45 9.84 -6.02
CA LYS A 5 -7.39 9.60 -7.13
C LYS A 5 -8.70 10.35 -6.89
N GLU A 6 -9.22 11.05 -7.90
CA GLU A 6 -10.41 11.91 -7.76
C GLU A 6 -11.68 11.11 -7.43
N ASP A 7 -11.82 9.91 -7.98
CA ASP A 7 -12.93 8.97 -7.76
C ASP A 7 -12.87 8.23 -6.41
N VAL A 8 -11.83 8.45 -5.60
CA VAL A 8 -11.67 7.81 -4.29
C VAL A 8 -12.01 8.80 -3.18
N GLU A 9 -13.23 8.69 -2.65
CA GLU A 9 -13.68 9.45 -1.47
C GLU A 9 -13.30 8.79 -0.14
N ASP A 10 -13.24 7.46 -0.08
CA ASP A 10 -12.88 6.69 1.11
C ASP A 10 -11.75 5.72 0.79
N CYS A 11 -10.54 6.08 1.20
CA CYS A 11 -9.33 5.35 0.88
C CYS A 11 -9.27 3.99 1.63
N GLU A 12 -9.88 3.88 2.82
CA GLU A 12 -9.96 2.60 3.54
C GLU A 12 -10.86 1.62 2.79
N LYS A 13 -12.03 2.06 2.32
CA LYS A 13 -12.94 1.22 1.53
C LYS A 13 -12.32 0.77 0.20
N PHE A 14 -11.66 1.69 -0.50
CA PHE A 14 -10.97 1.39 -1.75
C PHE A 14 -9.90 0.30 -1.56
N LEU A 15 -9.02 0.47 -0.57
CA LEU A 15 -7.96 -0.50 -0.26
C LEU A 15 -8.50 -1.85 0.22
N ARG A 16 -9.62 -1.84 0.95
CA ARG A 16 -10.28 -3.06 1.41
C ARG A 16 -10.73 -3.94 0.23
N GLY A 17 -11.18 -3.34 -0.87
CA GLY A 17 -11.50 -4.06 -2.11
C GLY A 17 -10.30 -4.78 -2.73
N GLN A 18 -9.09 -4.27 -2.46
CA GLN A 18 -7.81 -4.83 -2.92
C GLN A 18 -7.18 -5.77 -1.87
N LYS A 19 -7.96 -6.21 -0.89
CA LYS A 19 -7.52 -7.04 0.24
C LYS A 19 -6.43 -6.38 1.10
N ILE A 20 -6.34 -5.05 1.11
CA ILE A 20 -5.44 -4.31 2.00
C ILE A 20 -6.24 -3.73 3.16
N ILE A 21 -5.91 -4.13 4.39
CA ILE A 21 -6.59 -3.65 5.60
C ILE A 21 -5.81 -2.48 6.17
N THR A 22 -6.49 -1.36 6.41
CA THR A 22 -5.91 -0.14 6.97
C THR A 22 -6.79 0.44 8.06
N ARG A 23 -6.36 1.53 8.71
CA ARG A 23 -7.17 2.29 9.67
C ARG A 23 -7.55 3.63 9.06
N ASN A 24 -8.86 3.92 8.98
CA ASN A 24 -9.40 5.18 8.44
C ASN A 24 -8.82 6.43 9.11
N GLY A 25 -8.56 7.48 8.31
CA GLY A 25 -8.21 8.82 8.76
C GLY A 25 -9.28 9.48 9.62
N ARG A 26 -10.58 9.16 9.43
CA ARG A 26 -11.69 9.69 10.25
C ARG A 26 -11.49 9.42 11.74
N ARG A 27 -10.88 8.28 12.10
CA ARG A 27 -10.58 7.92 13.51
C ARG A 27 -9.57 8.86 14.16
N PHE A 28 -8.82 9.60 13.34
CA PHE A 28 -7.80 10.56 13.74
C PHE A 28 -8.23 12.00 13.44
N ARG A 29 -9.51 12.23 13.12
CA ARG A 29 -10.06 13.53 12.68
C ARG A 29 -9.36 14.07 11.42
N CYS A 30 -8.81 13.18 10.59
CA CYS A 30 -8.28 13.51 9.28
C CYS A 30 -9.32 13.22 8.18
N ASP A 31 -9.07 13.78 7.00
CA ASP A 31 -9.88 13.51 5.81
C ASP A 31 -9.92 11.98 5.48
N PRO A 32 -11.07 11.42 5.05
CA PRO A 32 -11.22 10.00 4.75
C PRO A 32 -10.33 9.46 3.61
N LYS A 33 -9.70 10.36 2.83
CA LYS A 33 -8.66 10.02 1.85
C LYS A 33 -7.35 9.60 2.51
N TYR A 34 -7.17 9.86 3.80
CA TYR A 34 -6.00 9.41 4.56
C TYR A 34 -6.28 8.07 5.24
N VAL A 35 -5.25 7.22 5.24
CA VAL A 35 -5.25 5.94 5.97
C VAL A 35 -3.91 5.73 6.65
N ARG A 36 -3.96 5.01 7.78
CA ARG A 36 -2.77 4.49 8.46
C ARG A 36 -2.61 3.01 8.16
N VAL A 37 -1.43 2.64 7.65
CA VAL A 37 -1.04 1.26 7.38
C VAL A 37 -0.16 0.77 8.54
N SER A 38 -0.34 -0.49 8.96
CA SER A 38 0.61 -1.11 9.89
C SER A 38 1.77 -1.65 9.09
N LEU A 39 2.98 -1.17 9.36
CA LEU A 39 4.22 -1.73 8.80
C LEU A 39 4.91 -2.69 9.79
N VAL A 40 4.37 -2.79 11.01
CA VAL A 40 4.84 -3.73 12.02
C VAL A 40 4.11 -5.05 11.79
N GLY A 41 4.88 -6.10 11.50
CA GLY A 41 4.38 -7.43 11.15
C GLY A 41 5.53 -8.33 10.71
N LYS A 42 5.21 -9.50 10.16
CA LYS A 42 6.22 -10.37 9.55
C LYS A 42 6.65 -9.84 8.19
N GLU A 43 7.84 -10.20 7.74
CA GLU A 43 8.37 -9.76 6.44
C GLU A 43 7.46 -10.20 5.28
N GLU A 44 6.87 -11.40 5.35
CA GLU A 44 5.97 -11.91 4.32
C GLU A 44 4.68 -11.08 4.23
N GLU A 45 4.17 -10.59 5.36
CA GLU A 45 2.99 -9.71 5.39
C GLU A 45 3.30 -8.35 4.75
N PHE A 46 4.51 -7.82 5.00
CA PHE A 46 4.98 -6.59 4.38
C PHE A 46 5.18 -6.77 2.86
N LYS A 47 5.81 -7.87 2.41
CA LYS A 47 5.97 -8.20 0.99
C LYS A 47 4.62 -8.32 0.29
N LEU A 48 3.67 -9.05 0.88
CA LEU A 48 2.32 -9.19 0.33
C LEU A 48 1.57 -7.85 0.26
N PHE A 49 1.76 -6.97 1.25
CA PHE A 49 1.23 -5.61 1.20
C PHE A 49 1.80 -4.81 0.01
N LEU A 50 3.11 -4.86 -0.21
CA LEU A 50 3.76 -4.18 -1.33
C LEU A 50 3.29 -4.73 -2.69
N GLU A 51 3.20 -6.05 -2.84
CA GLU A 51 2.71 -6.69 -4.07
C GLU A 51 1.30 -6.19 -4.44
N ARG A 52 0.38 -6.17 -3.45
CA ARG A 52 -0.98 -5.66 -3.64
C ARG A 52 -0.98 -4.16 -3.95
N LEU A 53 -0.15 -3.37 -3.27
CA LEU A 53 -0.09 -1.93 -3.49
C LEU A 53 0.43 -1.59 -4.91
N LEU A 54 1.45 -2.31 -5.38
CA LEU A 54 2.00 -2.14 -6.73
C LEU A 54 1.00 -2.54 -7.82
N ALA A 55 0.24 -3.62 -7.61
CA ALA A 55 -0.83 -4.02 -8.52
C ALA A 55 -1.90 -2.92 -8.69
N ILE A 56 -2.15 -2.11 -7.65
CA ILE A 56 -3.09 -0.97 -7.70
C ILE A 56 -2.50 0.21 -8.47
N GLN A 57 -1.21 0.50 -8.32
CA GLN A 57 -0.57 1.64 -8.97
C GLN A 57 -0.34 1.44 -10.47
N GLY A 58 -0.58 0.23 -11.01
CA GLY A 58 -0.48 -0.04 -12.44
C GLY A 58 0.94 0.17 -12.96
N THR A 59 1.95 -0.25 -12.20
CA THR A 59 3.34 -0.11 -12.65
C THR A 59 3.65 -1.18 -13.69
N SER A 60 3.95 -0.70 -14.90
CA SER A 60 4.66 -1.40 -15.96
C SER A 60 5.77 -2.28 -15.38
N ASN A 61 5.91 -3.47 -15.94
CA ASN A 61 6.74 -4.60 -15.50
C ASN A 61 8.21 -4.30 -15.10
N GLY A 62 8.72 -3.07 -15.26
CA GLY A 62 10.08 -2.66 -14.92
C GLY A 62 10.36 -2.39 -13.43
N ILE A 63 9.36 -2.04 -12.61
CA ILE A 63 9.62 -1.76 -11.18
C ILE A 63 9.80 -3.05 -10.38
N TYR A 64 9.09 -4.13 -10.71
CA TYR A 64 9.27 -5.43 -10.04
C TYR A 64 10.72 -5.93 -10.19
N HIS A 65 11.32 -5.80 -11.37
CA HIS A 65 12.71 -6.21 -11.58
C HIS A 65 13.68 -5.37 -10.73
N MET A 66 13.53 -4.04 -10.69
CA MET A 66 14.40 -3.19 -9.86
C MET A 66 14.19 -3.41 -8.36
N LEU A 67 12.96 -3.62 -7.89
CA LEU A 67 12.67 -3.87 -6.48
C LEU A 67 13.18 -5.25 -6.03
N TRP A 68 13.04 -6.28 -6.88
CA TRP A 68 13.61 -7.61 -6.62
C TRP A 68 15.13 -7.56 -6.56
N VAL A 69 15.79 -6.87 -7.50
CA VAL A 69 17.24 -6.65 -7.46
C VAL A 69 17.64 -5.88 -6.19
N PHE A 70 16.89 -4.85 -5.81
CA PHE A 70 17.19 -4.06 -4.61
C PHE A 70 17.00 -4.87 -3.32
N LEU A 71 15.94 -5.66 -3.21
CA LEU A 71 15.68 -6.50 -2.03
C LEU A 71 16.65 -7.69 -1.90
N GLN A 72 17.14 -8.23 -3.01
CA GLN A 72 18.19 -9.27 -2.99
C GLN A 72 19.55 -8.72 -2.50
N ASN A 73 19.79 -7.41 -2.66
CA ASN A 73 21.07 -6.78 -2.33
C ASN A 73 21.04 -5.98 -1.01
N TRP A 74 19.92 -5.97 -0.28
CA TRP A 74 19.77 -5.18 0.95
C TRP A 74 20.33 -5.87 2.21
N ASP A 75 20.92 -7.05 2.06
CA ASP A 75 21.55 -7.84 3.14
C ASP A 75 23.08 -8.03 2.91
N GLN A 76 23.70 -7.19 2.08
CA GLN A 76 25.16 -7.07 1.93
C GLN A 76 25.68 -5.81 2.62
#